data_AF-A0A2D7LJ82-F1
#
_entry.id   AF-A0A2D7LJ82-F1
#
_cell.length_a   1.000
_cell.length_b   1.000
_cell.length_c   1.000
_cell.angle_alpha   90.00
_cell.angle_beta   90.00
_cell.angle_gamma   90.00
#
_symmetry.space_group_name_H-M   'P 1'
#
loop_
_entity.id
_entity.type
_entity.pdbx_description
1 polymer ?
#
loop_
_entity_poly.entity_id
_entity_poly.type
_entity_poly.pdbx_seq_one_letter_code
_entity_poly.pdbx_strand_id
1 'polypeptide(L)'
;MLQEKNNTQGIDFIIVVFYRFGYAQILTESIKKYVKNIPYTINIVNNGINTGENSGLETLKNMFKDEPNVNIIAGIEQTIDSNNLEPNTYECKHDGRKVSIGSYAKAEGMKKALLNSNREYVCYLDADTVFLGEWTDEVLSLLEENVFVSHKWREDIQMDGNNFCIVKREVLDNNHLYEEHDLYPNLHWKDSNGMLSHWANTEELPYVILTNSHNNRSLKSQHTLNFSNGEQAWIDDRPVFFHHGRGSVRADKLYKEWIEITSNYLGLKIEDITL
;
A
#
# COMPACT_ATOMS: atom_id res chain seq x y z
N MET A 1 -26.05 15.24 -10.25
CA MET A 1 -25.88 15.65 -8.85
C MET A 1 -25.29 14.47 -8.11
N LEU A 2 -23.97 14.46 -7.95
CA LEU A 2 -23.30 13.53 -7.04
C LEU A 2 -23.69 13.96 -5.62
N GLN A 3 -24.16 13.03 -4.81
CA GLN A 3 -24.30 13.27 -3.37
C GLN A 3 -22.90 13.61 -2.85
N GLU A 4 -22.73 14.76 -2.19
CA GLU A 4 -21.57 15.01 -1.34
C GLU A 4 -21.48 13.84 -0.35
N LYS A 5 -20.55 12.92 -0.60
CA LYS A 5 -20.17 11.94 0.40
C LYS A 5 -19.43 12.73 1.46
N ASN A 6 -20.10 13.05 2.56
CA ASN A 6 -19.42 13.57 3.74
C ASN A 6 -18.40 12.52 4.18
N ASN A 7 -17.12 12.83 3.98
CA ASN A 7 -16.03 11.98 4.42
C ASN A 7 -16.10 11.85 5.95
N THR A 8 -15.89 10.63 6.45
CA THR A 8 -15.84 10.38 7.89
C THR A 8 -14.40 10.58 8.38
N GLN A 9 -14.22 11.22 9.54
CA GLN A 9 -12.88 11.42 10.09
C GLN A 9 -12.14 10.08 10.21
N GLY A 10 -10.87 10.06 9.80
CA GLY A 10 -9.99 8.91 9.96
C GLY A 10 -9.18 8.53 8.73
N ILE A 11 -8.55 7.36 8.76
CA ILE A 11 -7.70 6.83 7.68
C ILE A 11 -8.29 5.53 7.13
N ASP A 12 -8.45 5.45 5.82
CA ASP A 12 -8.61 4.18 5.10
C ASP A 12 -7.24 3.66 4.69
N PHE A 13 -6.79 2.60 5.34
CA PHE A 13 -5.66 1.82 4.86
C PHE A 13 -6.13 0.88 3.76
N ILE A 14 -5.48 0.94 2.59
CA ILE A 14 -5.80 0.10 1.44
C ILE A 14 -4.60 -0.80 1.17
N ILE A 15 -4.81 -2.10 1.40
CA ILE A 15 -3.79 -3.13 1.28
C ILE A 15 -4.26 -4.16 0.26
N VAL A 16 -3.48 -4.40 -0.78
CA VAL A 16 -3.75 -5.48 -1.72
C VAL A 16 -2.82 -6.65 -1.43
N VAL A 17 -3.38 -7.85 -1.31
CA VAL A 17 -2.65 -9.06 -0.95
C VAL A 17 -2.82 -10.11 -2.04
N PHE A 18 -1.74 -10.77 -2.38
CA PHE A 18 -1.71 -11.92 -3.29
C PHE A 18 -0.90 -13.03 -2.62
N TYR A 19 -1.58 -13.97 -1.95
CA TYR A 19 -0.96 -15.02 -1.11
C TYR A 19 -0.13 -14.46 0.07
N ARG A 20 0.51 -15.35 0.84
CA ARG A 20 1.40 -14.99 1.99
C ARG A 20 0.76 -14.04 3.00
N PHE A 21 -0.35 -14.47 3.57
CA PHE A 21 -1.19 -13.65 4.44
C PHE A 21 -0.53 -13.22 5.76
N GLY A 22 0.58 -13.83 6.15
CA GLY A 22 1.40 -13.35 7.28
C GLY A 22 1.87 -11.90 7.09
N TYR A 23 2.10 -11.45 5.86
CA TYR A 23 2.36 -10.03 5.56
C TYR A 23 1.22 -9.11 6.03
N ALA A 24 -0.02 -9.46 5.65
CA ALA A 24 -1.21 -8.69 6.01
C ALA A 24 -1.42 -8.67 7.53
N GLN A 25 -1.14 -9.79 8.21
CA GLN A 25 -1.21 -9.88 9.66
C GLN A 25 -0.20 -8.95 10.35
N ILE A 26 1.08 -8.99 9.93
CA ILE A 26 2.13 -8.10 10.47
C ILE A 26 1.77 -6.64 10.28
N LEU A 27 1.36 -6.28 9.07
CA LEU A 27 1.00 -4.90 8.76
C LEU A 27 -0.19 -4.44 9.61
N THR A 28 -1.23 -5.26 9.74
CA THR A 28 -2.40 -4.99 10.58
C THR A 28 -2.02 -4.78 12.04
N GLU A 29 -1.17 -5.65 12.60
CA GLU A 29 -0.71 -5.50 13.99
C GLU A 29 0.18 -4.26 14.18
N SER A 30 1.00 -3.91 13.18
CA SER A 30 1.79 -2.68 13.24
C SER A 30 0.91 -1.42 13.16
N ILE A 31 -0.16 -1.43 12.36
CA ILE A 31 -1.16 -0.36 12.32
C ILE A 31 -1.82 -0.21 13.69
N LYS A 32 -2.32 -1.30 14.29
CA LYS A 32 -2.91 -1.29 15.64
C LYS A 32 -1.93 -0.74 16.69
N LYS A 33 -0.66 -1.11 16.58
CA LYS A 33 0.38 -0.69 17.52
C LYS A 33 0.71 0.80 17.39
N TYR A 34 0.77 1.36 16.19
CA TYR A 34 1.39 2.66 15.94
C TYR A 34 0.45 3.75 15.40
N VAL A 35 -0.79 3.44 15.01
CA VAL A 35 -1.80 4.45 14.65
C VAL A 35 -2.58 4.81 15.91
N LYS A 36 -2.41 6.03 16.41
CA LYS A 36 -3.02 6.54 17.64
C LYS A 36 -3.88 7.77 17.35
N ASN A 37 -4.88 7.99 18.19
CA ASN A 37 -5.70 9.22 18.21
C ASN A 37 -6.46 9.55 16.91
N ILE A 38 -6.56 8.61 15.97
CA ILE A 38 -7.34 8.75 14.76
C ILE A 38 -8.10 7.45 14.44
N PRO A 39 -9.40 7.50 14.12
CA PRO A 39 -10.14 6.33 13.66
C PRO A 39 -9.53 5.79 12.36
N TYR A 40 -9.60 4.47 12.16
CA TYR A 40 -9.13 3.90 10.91
C TYR A 40 -9.94 2.67 10.51
N THR A 41 -9.85 2.35 9.23
CA THR A 41 -10.35 1.12 8.62
C THR A 41 -9.25 0.52 7.76
N ILE A 42 -9.02 -0.78 7.90
CA ILE A 42 -8.03 -1.53 7.13
C ILE A 42 -8.77 -2.36 6.08
N ASN A 43 -8.71 -1.93 4.84
CA ASN A 43 -9.33 -2.60 3.71
C ASN A 43 -8.28 -3.52 3.06
N ILE A 44 -8.43 -4.82 3.27
CA ILE A 44 -7.56 -5.86 2.70
C ILE A 44 -8.27 -6.48 1.49
N VAL A 45 -7.66 -6.35 0.32
CA VAL A 45 -8.19 -6.88 -0.93
C VAL A 45 -7.43 -8.14 -1.33
N ASN A 46 -8.13 -9.26 -1.44
CA ASN A 46 -7.55 -10.53 -1.88
C ASN A 46 -7.55 -10.63 -3.40
N ASN A 47 -6.36 -10.55 -4.00
CA ASN A 47 -6.16 -10.83 -5.42
C ASN A 47 -5.71 -12.27 -5.69
N GLY A 48 -5.69 -13.14 -4.67
CA GLY A 48 -5.52 -14.59 -4.85
C GLY A 48 -6.85 -15.27 -5.20
N ILE A 49 -6.96 -16.55 -4.86
CA ILE A 49 -8.19 -17.34 -5.06
C ILE A 49 -9.30 -16.76 -4.18
N ASN A 50 -10.43 -16.39 -4.78
CA ASN A 50 -11.56 -15.77 -4.08
C ASN A 50 -12.73 -16.73 -3.82
N THR A 51 -12.80 -17.87 -4.52
CA THR A 51 -13.93 -18.82 -4.42
C THR A 51 -13.45 -20.26 -4.30
N GLY A 52 -14.28 -21.13 -3.71
CA GLY A 52 -14.01 -22.57 -3.62
C GLY A 52 -13.14 -22.99 -2.43
N GLU A 53 -12.70 -24.25 -2.46
CA GLU A 53 -11.79 -24.83 -1.48
C GLU A 53 -10.43 -24.13 -1.55
N ASN A 54 -9.84 -23.80 -0.40
CA ASN A 54 -8.62 -22.98 -0.29
C ASN A 54 -8.78 -21.52 -0.76
N SER A 55 -10.01 -20.98 -0.72
CA SER A 55 -10.25 -19.55 -0.95
C SER A 55 -9.42 -18.71 0.03
N GLY A 56 -8.49 -17.93 -0.52
CA GLY A 56 -7.70 -16.97 0.23
C GLY A 56 -8.58 -15.89 0.88
N LEU A 57 -9.71 -15.58 0.25
CA LEU A 57 -10.71 -14.66 0.80
C LEU A 57 -11.29 -15.19 2.12
N GLU A 58 -11.71 -16.45 2.15
CA GLU A 58 -12.27 -17.05 3.37
C GLU A 58 -11.20 -17.26 4.45
N THR A 59 -9.96 -17.59 4.06
CA THR A 59 -8.83 -17.62 5.00
C THR A 59 -8.60 -16.25 5.65
N LEU A 60 -8.56 -15.17 4.87
CA LEU A 60 -8.41 -13.81 5.40
C LEU A 60 -9.60 -13.40 6.28
N LYS A 61 -10.84 -13.70 5.88
CA LYS A 61 -12.03 -13.45 6.71
C LYS A 61 -11.94 -14.16 8.05
N ASN A 62 -11.52 -15.42 8.05
CA ASN A 62 -11.37 -16.19 9.29
C ASN A 62 -10.22 -15.65 10.17
N MET A 63 -9.11 -15.24 9.56
CA MET A 63 -7.95 -14.64 10.24
C MET A 63 -8.31 -13.34 10.96
N PHE A 64 -9.16 -12.51 10.35
CA PHE A 64 -9.52 -11.17 10.86
C PHE A 64 -10.97 -11.07 11.36
N LYS A 65 -11.64 -12.20 11.63
CA LYS A 65 -13.07 -12.23 12.01
C LYS A 65 -13.39 -11.43 13.28
N ASP A 66 -12.43 -11.31 14.18
CA ASP A 66 -12.55 -10.62 15.48
C ASP A 66 -11.97 -9.19 15.43
N GLU A 67 -11.57 -8.71 14.25
CA GLU A 67 -10.99 -7.38 14.04
C GLU A 67 -12.01 -6.44 13.40
N PRO A 68 -12.78 -5.65 14.18
CA PRO A 68 -13.91 -4.86 13.68
C PRO A 68 -13.52 -3.73 12.73
N ASN A 69 -12.24 -3.34 12.72
CA ASN A 69 -11.70 -2.31 11.84
C ASN A 69 -11.13 -2.90 10.54
N VAL A 70 -11.19 -4.22 10.33
CA VAL A 70 -10.64 -4.88 9.15
C VAL A 70 -11.77 -5.32 8.21
N ASN A 71 -11.72 -4.83 6.97
CA ASN A 71 -12.63 -5.20 5.90
C ASN A 71 -11.91 -6.09 4.89
N ILE A 72 -12.43 -7.29 4.64
CA ILE A 72 -11.88 -8.22 3.65
C ILE A 72 -12.72 -8.17 2.36
N ILE A 73 -12.06 -7.84 1.24
CA ILE A 73 -12.71 -7.59 -0.05
C ILE A 73 -12.17 -8.56 -1.10
N ALA A 74 -13.07 -9.15 -1.89
CA ALA A 74 -12.67 -9.93 -3.06
C ALA A 74 -12.11 -9.02 -4.15
N GLY A 75 -10.87 -9.24 -4.55
CA GLY A 75 -10.18 -8.48 -5.60
C GLY A 75 -10.27 -9.11 -6.98
N ILE A 76 -9.29 -8.79 -7.82
CA ILE A 76 -9.10 -9.44 -9.12
C ILE A 76 -8.29 -10.71 -8.86
N GLU A 77 -8.90 -11.87 -9.11
CA GLU A 77 -8.21 -13.16 -8.98
C GLU A 77 -7.10 -13.24 -10.04
N GLN A 78 -5.86 -13.28 -9.57
CA GLN A 78 -4.70 -13.54 -10.39
C GLN A 78 -4.43 -15.04 -10.36
N THR A 79 -4.33 -15.67 -11.53
CA THR A 79 -3.76 -17.01 -11.61
C THR A 79 -2.25 -16.94 -11.33
N ILE A 80 -1.64 -18.03 -10.88
CA ILE A 80 -0.18 -18.15 -10.58
C ILE A 80 0.70 -17.94 -11.85
N ASP A 81 0.13 -17.52 -12.98
CA ASP A 81 0.80 -17.29 -14.27
C ASP A 81 1.59 -15.97 -14.36
N SER A 82 2.04 -15.42 -13.22
CA SER A 82 3.09 -14.39 -13.21
C SER A 82 4.46 -14.93 -13.69
N ASN A 83 4.56 -16.24 -13.96
CA ASN A 83 5.67 -16.90 -14.65
C ASN A 83 5.56 -16.91 -16.19
N ASN A 84 4.60 -16.17 -16.78
CA ASN A 84 4.57 -15.98 -18.23
C ASN A 84 5.87 -15.29 -18.72
N LEU A 85 6.40 -15.77 -19.85
CA LEU A 85 7.62 -15.25 -20.49
C LEU A 85 7.51 -13.77 -20.88
N GLU A 86 6.28 -13.25 -21.01
CA GLU A 86 5.99 -11.83 -21.18
C GLU A 86 5.02 -11.36 -20.07
N PRO A 87 5.53 -10.94 -18.90
CA PRO A 87 4.65 -10.54 -17.80
C PRO A 87 3.96 -9.21 -18.05
N ASN A 88 4.53 -8.35 -18.92
CA ASN A 88 4.08 -6.97 -19.16
C ASN A 88 3.14 -6.86 -20.37
N THR A 89 1.86 -7.13 -20.15
CA THR A 89 0.84 -7.16 -21.21
C THR A 89 -0.21 -6.05 -21.08
N TYR A 90 -0.27 -5.35 -19.95
CA TYR A 90 -1.26 -4.30 -19.70
C TYR A 90 -0.68 -2.95 -20.09
N GLU A 91 -1.20 -2.37 -21.16
CA GLU A 91 -0.72 -1.09 -21.70
C GLU A 91 -1.37 0.10 -20.99
N CYS A 92 -0.53 1.01 -20.50
CA CYS A 92 -0.96 2.24 -19.87
C CYS A 92 -1.50 3.23 -20.90
N LYS A 93 -2.64 3.85 -20.58
CA LYS A 93 -3.42 4.67 -21.52
C LYS A 93 -2.65 5.87 -22.09
N HIS A 94 -1.85 6.54 -21.26
CA HIS A 94 -1.27 7.85 -21.60
C HIS A 94 0.21 7.82 -21.98
N ASP A 95 0.99 6.81 -21.54
CA ASP A 95 2.41 6.68 -21.91
C ASP A 95 2.72 5.43 -22.74
N GLY A 96 1.73 4.57 -23.01
CA GLY A 96 1.89 3.33 -23.76
C GLY A 96 2.80 2.29 -23.08
N ARG A 97 3.21 2.54 -21.82
CA ARG A 97 4.06 1.62 -21.09
C ARG A 97 3.30 0.34 -20.79
N LYS A 98 3.95 -0.81 -20.96
CA LYS A 98 3.37 -2.08 -20.53
C LYS A 98 3.79 -2.42 -19.10
N VAL A 99 2.82 -2.78 -18.27
CA VAL A 99 3.01 -3.25 -16.89
C VAL A 99 2.46 -4.66 -16.71
N SER A 100 2.82 -5.29 -15.60
CA SER A 100 2.44 -6.68 -15.34
C SER A 100 1.01 -6.82 -14.84
N ILE A 101 0.47 -8.04 -14.91
CA ILE A 101 -0.81 -8.40 -14.27
C ILE A 101 -0.84 -7.98 -12.79
N GLY A 102 0.30 -8.07 -12.08
CA GLY A 102 0.40 -7.66 -10.69
C GLY A 102 0.07 -6.19 -10.48
N SER A 103 0.61 -5.32 -11.34
CA SER A 103 0.33 -3.87 -11.33
C SER A 103 -1.14 -3.58 -11.66
N TYR A 104 -1.69 -4.25 -12.69
CA TYR A 104 -3.10 -4.10 -13.06
C TYR A 104 -4.04 -4.52 -11.91
N ALA A 105 -3.85 -5.74 -11.40
CA ALA A 105 -4.68 -6.28 -10.34
C ALA A 105 -4.55 -5.45 -9.05
N LYS A 106 -3.35 -4.93 -8.74
CA LYS A 106 -3.13 -4.00 -7.63
C LYS A 106 -3.95 -2.73 -7.81
N ALA A 107 -3.89 -2.09 -8.99
CA ALA A 107 -4.67 -0.89 -9.29
C ALA A 107 -6.18 -1.12 -9.10
N GLU A 108 -6.72 -2.18 -9.71
CA GLU A 108 -8.14 -2.53 -9.61
C GLU A 108 -8.56 -2.86 -8.17
N GLY A 109 -7.72 -3.61 -7.44
CA GLY A 109 -7.96 -3.92 -6.04
C GLY A 109 -7.99 -2.66 -5.18
N MET A 110 -7.00 -1.78 -5.33
CA MET A 110 -6.94 -0.50 -4.59
C MET A 110 -8.15 0.39 -4.90
N LYS A 111 -8.54 0.50 -6.17
CA LYS A 111 -9.73 1.26 -6.59
C LYS A 111 -11.00 0.68 -5.96
N LYS A 112 -11.13 -0.65 -5.94
CA LYS A 112 -12.28 -1.32 -5.34
C LYS A 112 -12.38 -1.02 -3.84
N ALA A 113 -11.27 -1.07 -3.10
CA ALA A 113 -11.25 -0.70 -1.69
C ALA A 113 -11.63 0.78 -1.47
N LEU A 114 -11.02 1.70 -2.22
CA LEU A 114 -11.31 3.13 -2.17
C LEU A 114 -12.81 3.44 -2.35
N LEU A 115 -13.46 2.75 -3.29
CA LEU A 115 -14.88 2.95 -3.57
C LEU A 115 -15.80 2.36 -2.48
N ASN A 116 -15.30 1.41 -1.68
CA ASN A 116 -16.03 0.78 -0.57
C ASN A 116 -15.77 1.45 0.78
N SER A 117 -15.03 2.55 0.81
CA SER A 117 -14.69 3.29 2.02
C SER A 117 -14.90 4.80 1.82
N ASN A 118 -14.81 5.58 2.90
CA ASN A 118 -15.13 7.01 2.87
C ASN A 118 -14.44 7.82 3.99
N ARG A 119 -13.28 7.36 4.47
CA ARG A 119 -12.51 8.12 5.45
C ARG A 119 -11.87 9.35 4.82
N GLU A 120 -11.58 10.34 5.65
CA GLU A 120 -10.97 11.61 5.25
C GLU A 120 -9.61 11.44 4.58
N TYR A 121 -8.80 10.49 5.05
CA TYR A 121 -7.49 10.16 4.47
C TYR A 121 -7.50 8.77 3.86
N VAL A 122 -6.77 8.62 2.75
CA VAL A 122 -6.53 7.33 2.10
C VAL A 122 -5.05 7.05 2.14
N CYS A 123 -4.67 5.90 2.71
CA CYS A 123 -3.30 5.44 2.81
C CYS A 123 -3.12 4.13 2.04
N TYR A 124 -2.46 4.20 0.89
CA TYR A 124 -2.10 3.03 0.10
C TYR A 124 -0.83 2.39 0.65
N LEU A 125 -0.91 1.08 0.90
CA LEU A 125 0.18 0.30 1.46
C LEU A 125 0.41 -0.97 0.64
N ASP A 126 1.68 -1.32 0.48
CA ASP A 126 2.03 -2.69 0.09
C ASP A 126 1.91 -3.64 1.28
N ALA A 127 1.52 -4.89 1.02
CA ALA A 127 1.30 -5.87 2.07
C ALA A 127 2.58 -6.22 2.84
N ASP A 128 3.73 -6.22 2.17
CA ASP A 128 5.04 -6.57 2.72
C ASP A 128 5.74 -5.37 3.38
N THR A 129 4.97 -4.62 4.15
CA THR A 129 5.41 -3.42 4.87
C THR A 129 5.08 -3.52 6.36
N VAL A 130 5.72 -2.68 7.18
CA VAL A 130 5.51 -2.64 8.62
C VAL A 130 5.81 -1.24 9.15
N PHE A 131 4.96 -0.74 10.04
CA PHE A 131 5.26 0.48 10.79
C PHE A 131 6.23 0.18 11.96
N LEU A 132 7.18 1.09 12.18
CA LEU A 132 8.23 1.00 13.20
C LEU A 132 8.05 2.00 14.36
N GLY A 133 7.02 2.83 14.31
CA GLY A 133 6.76 3.86 15.29
C GLY A 133 5.50 4.64 14.95
N GLU A 134 5.01 5.42 15.91
CA GLU A 134 3.89 6.34 15.71
C GLU A 134 4.25 7.39 14.65
N TRP A 135 3.31 7.79 13.79
CA TRP A 135 3.63 8.64 12.63
C TRP A 135 2.49 9.56 12.21
N THR A 136 1.28 9.35 12.74
CA THR A 136 0.06 9.96 12.22
C THR A 136 0.09 11.47 12.34
N ASP A 137 0.46 12.00 13.50
CA ASP A 137 0.41 13.44 13.74
C ASP A 137 1.36 14.19 12.81
N GLU A 138 2.59 13.69 12.68
CA GLU A 138 3.61 14.29 11.82
C GLU A 138 3.21 14.19 10.34
N VAL A 139 2.80 13.01 9.86
CA VAL A 139 2.48 12.84 8.43
C VAL A 139 1.20 13.57 8.04
N LEU A 140 0.15 13.53 8.88
CA LEU A 140 -1.09 14.21 8.56
C LEU A 140 -0.91 15.74 8.55
N SER A 141 -0.05 16.28 9.42
CA SER A 141 0.28 17.71 9.39
C SER A 141 0.93 18.15 8.06
N LEU A 142 1.72 17.27 7.42
CA LEU A 142 2.32 17.56 6.13
C LEU A 142 1.27 17.68 5.02
N LEU A 143 0.12 17.01 5.13
CA LEU A 143 -0.98 17.08 4.15
C LEU A 143 -1.76 18.40 4.19
N GLU A 144 -1.45 19.31 5.11
CA GLU A 144 -2.01 20.66 5.09
C GLU A 144 -1.44 21.51 3.95
N GLU A 145 -0.19 21.28 3.58
CA GLU A 145 0.51 22.02 2.52
C GLU A 145 0.88 21.15 1.31
N ASN A 146 0.58 19.84 1.35
CA ASN A 146 1.03 18.89 0.35
C ASN A 146 -0.12 17.99 -0.13
N VAL A 147 -0.17 17.71 -1.42
CA VAL A 147 -1.23 16.88 -1.99
C VAL A 147 -1.10 15.41 -1.63
N PHE A 148 0.11 14.93 -1.36
CA PHE A 148 0.36 13.60 -0.78
C PHE A 148 1.69 13.56 -0.01
N VAL A 149 1.83 12.54 0.82
CA VAL A 149 3.09 12.15 1.47
C VAL A 149 3.39 10.70 1.12
N SER A 150 4.61 10.40 0.67
CA SER A 150 5.03 9.04 0.38
C SER A 150 6.40 8.70 0.97
N HIS A 151 6.65 7.41 1.25
CA HIS A 151 7.94 6.95 1.76
C HIS A 151 9.06 6.99 0.72
N LYS A 152 8.75 7.06 -0.58
CA LYS A 152 9.74 6.85 -1.65
C LYS A 152 9.33 7.48 -2.96
N TRP A 153 10.33 8.02 -3.65
CA TRP A 153 10.24 8.43 -5.05
C TRP A 153 11.00 7.46 -5.97
N ARG A 154 10.42 7.13 -7.13
CA ARG A 154 11.05 6.33 -8.17
C ARG A 154 11.47 7.21 -9.33
N GLU A 155 12.71 7.67 -9.31
CA GLU A 155 13.26 8.57 -10.34
C GLU A 155 13.19 7.99 -11.76
N ASP A 156 13.34 6.68 -11.91
CA ASP A 156 13.32 6.00 -13.21
C ASP A 156 11.95 6.04 -13.90
N ILE A 157 10.88 6.24 -13.12
CA ILE A 157 9.51 6.31 -13.62
C ILE A 157 8.78 7.55 -13.10
N GLN A 158 9.43 8.49 -12.41
CA GLN A 158 8.85 9.77 -11.97
C GLN A 158 7.49 9.60 -11.26
N MET A 159 7.44 8.71 -10.26
CA MET A 159 6.26 8.52 -9.42
C MET A 159 6.62 8.06 -8.01
N ASP A 160 5.68 8.19 -7.08
CA ASP A 160 5.78 7.59 -5.76
C ASP A 160 5.85 6.06 -5.84
N GLY A 161 6.48 5.43 -4.84
CA GLY A 161 6.65 3.98 -4.82
C GLY A 161 5.37 3.19 -4.51
N ASN A 162 4.33 3.86 -4.00
CA ASN A 162 3.07 3.26 -3.55
C ASN A 162 3.25 2.04 -2.63
N ASN A 163 4.28 2.07 -1.78
CA ASN A 163 4.46 1.11 -0.70
C ASN A 163 3.97 1.72 0.63
N PHE A 164 4.09 3.04 0.77
CA PHE A 164 3.35 3.90 1.69
C PHE A 164 3.12 5.26 1.01
N CYS A 165 1.86 5.57 0.70
CA CYS A 165 1.43 6.84 0.13
C CYS A 165 0.11 7.25 0.77
N ILE A 166 0.03 8.43 1.36
CA ILE A 166 -1.18 8.96 2.00
C ILE A 166 -1.59 10.29 1.38
N VAL A 167 -2.90 10.47 1.20
CA VAL A 167 -3.53 11.60 0.52
C VAL A 167 -4.88 11.91 1.17
N LYS A 168 -5.29 13.19 1.17
CA LYS A 168 -6.65 13.59 1.55
C LYS A 168 -7.63 13.08 0.50
N ARG A 169 -8.71 12.41 0.90
CA ARG A 169 -9.69 11.81 -0.01
C ARG A 169 -10.34 12.84 -0.94
N GLU A 170 -10.52 14.07 -0.46
CA GLU A 170 -11.02 15.18 -1.27
C GLU A 170 -10.14 15.50 -2.49
N VAL A 171 -8.83 15.27 -2.40
CA VAL A 171 -7.92 15.46 -3.53
C VAL A 171 -8.30 14.50 -4.65
N LEU A 172 -8.56 13.24 -4.29
CA LEU A 172 -8.93 12.19 -5.24
C LEU A 172 -10.34 12.40 -5.81
N ASP A 173 -11.30 12.79 -4.97
CA ASP A 173 -12.71 12.92 -5.34
C ASP A 173 -12.97 14.19 -6.18
N ASN A 174 -12.26 15.29 -5.93
CA ASN A 174 -12.56 16.60 -6.51
C ASN A 174 -11.64 17.01 -7.67
N ASN A 175 -10.56 16.25 -7.93
CA ASN A 175 -9.59 16.58 -8.97
C ASN A 175 -9.46 15.46 -9.99
N HIS A 176 -8.99 15.84 -11.17
CA HIS A 176 -8.59 14.94 -12.25
C HIS A 176 -7.58 15.65 -13.13
N LEU A 177 -6.83 14.89 -13.94
CA LEU A 177 -5.92 15.47 -14.94
C LEU A 177 -6.52 15.45 -16.35
N TYR A 178 -7.04 14.30 -16.76
CA TYR A 178 -7.59 14.05 -18.10
C TYR A 178 -9.08 13.70 -18.05
N GLU A 179 -9.52 12.91 -17.07
CA GLU A 179 -10.91 12.47 -16.97
C GLU A 179 -11.36 12.25 -15.53
N GLU A 180 -12.65 12.43 -15.26
CA GLU A 180 -13.23 12.27 -13.93
C GLU A 180 -12.81 10.94 -13.28
N HIS A 181 -12.33 11.02 -12.04
CA HIS A 181 -11.82 9.88 -11.25
C HIS A 181 -10.51 9.24 -11.74
N ASP A 182 -9.75 9.87 -12.64
CA ASP A 182 -8.45 9.37 -13.06
C ASP A 182 -7.34 9.47 -12.01
N LEU A 183 -7.60 10.13 -10.88
CA LEU A 183 -6.71 10.08 -9.70
C LEU A 183 -6.98 8.87 -8.80
N TYR A 184 -8.11 8.17 -8.97
CA TYR A 184 -8.29 6.87 -8.32
C TYR A 184 -7.27 5.88 -8.89
N PRO A 185 -6.85 4.86 -8.13
CA PRO A 185 -5.92 3.85 -8.63
C PRO A 185 -6.36 3.27 -9.99
N ASN A 186 -5.46 3.30 -10.97
CA ASN A 186 -5.68 2.84 -12.34
C ASN A 186 -4.33 2.62 -13.04
N LEU A 187 -4.37 2.17 -14.30
CA LEU A 187 -3.19 2.03 -15.16
C LEU A 187 -3.12 3.10 -16.25
N HIS A 188 -3.73 4.27 -16.08
CA HIS A 188 -3.72 5.30 -17.12
C HIS A 188 -2.32 5.90 -17.29
N TRP A 189 -1.58 6.06 -16.20
CA TRP A 189 -0.19 6.52 -16.20
C TRP A 189 0.64 5.68 -15.25
N LYS A 190 1.52 4.87 -15.82
CA LYS A 190 2.47 4.02 -15.08
C LYS A 190 1.74 3.10 -14.09
N ASP A 191 2.46 2.65 -13.05
CA ASP A 191 1.98 1.62 -12.12
C ASP A 191 0.87 2.17 -11.19
N SER A 192 -0.15 1.35 -10.89
CA SER A 192 -1.15 1.45 -9.80
C SER A 192 -1.78 2.82 -9.47
N ASN A 193 -1.02 3.79 -8.95
CA ASN A 193 -1.47 5.13 -8.54
C ASN A 193 -0.66 6.25 -9.23
N GLY A 194 0.11 5.92 -10.27
CA GLY A 194 1.04 6.84 -10.93
C GLY A 194 0.38 8.11 -11.47
N MET A 195 -0.92 8.07 -11.75
CA MET A 195 -1.72 9.27 -12.08
C MET A 195 -1.65 10.36 -11.01
N LEU A 196 -1.60 10.02 -9.72
CA LEU A 196 -1.51 11.01 -8.62
C LEU A 196 -0.18 11.78 -8.71
N SER A 197 0.92 11.07 -8.88
CA SER A 197 2.25 11.67 -9.07
C SER A 197 2.33 12.48 -10.36
N HIS A 198 1.69 12.00 -11.43
CA HIS A 198 1.66 12.69 -12.72
C HIS A 198 0.90 14.01 -12.68
N TRP A 199 -0.28 13.97 -12.05
CA TRP A 199 -1.09 15.16 -11.81
C TRP A 199 -0.33 16.17 -10.95
N ALA A 200 0.25 15.73 -9.83
CA ALA A 200 1.01 16.62 -8.95
C ALA A 200 2.19 17.29 -9.68
N ASN A 201 2.95 16.55 -10.49
CA ASN A 201 4.05 17.12 -11.27
C ASN A 201 3.57 18.04 -12.40
N THR A 202 2.47 17.69 -13.09
CA THR A 202 1.95 18.46 -14.22
C THR A 202 1.36 19.79 -13.76
N GLU A 203 0.68 19.78 -12.62
CA GLU A 203 0.05 20.96 -12.02
C GLU A 203 0.99 21.72 -11.06
N GLU A 204 2.28 21.32 -10.99
CA GLU A 204 3.30 21.92 -10.13
C GLU A 204 2.89 21.97 -8.63
N LEU A 205 2.19 20.94 -8.16
CA LEU A 205 1.66 20.86 -6.80
C LEU A 205 2.69 20.29 -5.82
N PRO A 206 2.74 20.82 -4.59
CA PRO A 206 3.68 20.35 -3.57
C PRO A 206 3.33 18.96 -3.05
N TYR A 207 4.35 18.11 -2.88
CA TYR A 207 4.26 16.81 -2.23
C TYR A 207 5.52 16.51 -1.41
N VAL A 208 5.41 15.59 -0.45
CA VAL A 208 6.55 15.18 0.39
C VAL A 208 6.95 13.74 0.11
N ILE A 209 8.25 13.55 -0.07
CA ILE A 209 8.90 12.25 -0.04
C ILE A 209 9.71 12.17 1.25
N LEU A 210 9.32 11.26 2.15
CA LEU A 210 10.01 11.09 3.43
C LEU A 210 11.48 10.71 3.22
N THR A 211 12.34 11.11 4.15
CA THR A 211 13.72 10.64 4.19
C THR A 211 13.73 9.11 4.20
N ASN A 212 14.45 8.49 3.26
CA ASN A 212 14.39 7.04 3.10
C ASN A 212 15.65 6.45 2.48
N SER A 213 15.86 5.15 2.71
CA SER A 213 17.06 4.45 2.27
C SER A 213 16.99 3.98 0.81
N HIS A 214 15.84 4.12 0.16
CA HIS A 214 15.70 3.88 -1.27
C HIS A 214 16.39 4.99 -2.05
N ASN A 215 15.98 6.23 -1.78
CA ASN A 215 16.51 7.44 -2.40
C ASN A 215 17.90 7.79 -1.87
N ASN A 216 18.23 7.44 -0.62
CA ASN A 216 19.58 7.59 -0.06
C ASN A 216 20.13 6.29 0.54
N ARG A 217 20.93 5.56 -0.24
CA ARG A 217 21.49 4.25 0.17
C ARG A 217 22.43 4.31 1.37
N SER A 218 23.02 5.45 1.72
CA SER A 218 23.90 5.55 2.89
C SER A 218 23.16 5.27 4.20
N LEU A 219 21.85 5.48 4.22
CA LEU A 219 20.98 5.27 5.38
C LEU A 219 20.70 3.78 5.67
N LYS A 220 21.11 2.86 4.80
CA LYS A 220 20.89 1.42 5.02
C LYS A 220 21.54 0.90 6.31
N SER A 221 22.68 1.49 6.69
CA SER A 221 23.37 1.16 7.95
C SER A 221 22.58 1.53 9.22
N GLN A 222 21.51 2.31 9.09
CA GLN A 222 20.67 2.81 10.18
C GLN A 222 19.32 2.08 10.27
N HIS A 223 19.15 0.99 9.52
CA HIS A 223 17.92 0.20 9.54
C HIS A 223 17.67 -0.39 10.94
N THR A 224 16.42 -0.27 11.41
CA THR A 224 15.96 -0.82 12.68
C THR A 224 15.85 -2.34 12.60
N LEU A 225 15.28 -2.82 11.49
CA LEU A 225 15.16 -4.25 11.23
C LEU A 225 16.41 -4.74 10.51
N ASN A 226 17.06 -5.75 11.06
CA ASN A 226 18.26 -6.34 10.47
C ASN A 226 17.90 -7.26 9.30
N PHE A 227 17.53 -6.66 8.17
CA PHE A 227 17.29 -7.36 6.92
C PHE A 227 18.38 -7.09 5.89
N SER A 228 18.75 -8.14 5.16
CA SER A 228 19.62 -8.01 3.99
C SER A 228 18.99 -7.18 2.86
N ASN A 229 17.66 -7.17 2.77
CA ASN A 229 16.86 -6.52 1.73
C ASN A 229 15.83 -5.54 2.32
N GLY A 230 15.36 -4.62 1.50
CA GLY A 230 14.31 -3.68 1.88
C GLY A 230 14.80 -2.26 2.05
N GLU A 231 13.86 -1.39 2.38
CA GLU A 231 14.03 0.04 2.51
C GLU A 231 13.23 0.58 3.70
N GLN A 232 13.81 1.55 4.40
CA GLN A 232 13.22 2.18 5.58
C GLN A 232 12.97 3.66 5.29
N ALA A 233 11.97 4.24 5.94
CA ALA A 233 11.69 5.66 5.95
C ALA A 233 11.70 6.23 7.37
N TRP A 234 12.05 7.51 7.46
CA TRP A 234 12.20 8.28 8.69
C TRP A 234 11.39 9.57 8.64
N ILE A 235 10.96 10.00 9.82
CA ILE A 235 10.40 11.32 10.10
C ILE A 235 11.20 11.88 11.27
N ASP A 236 11.77 13.08 11.11
CA ASP A 236 12.60 13.74 12.14
C ASP A 236 13.65 12.79 12.77
N ASP A 237 14.43 12.14 11.90
CA ASP A 237 15.46 11.14 12.25
C ASP A 237 14.96 9.88 12.97
N ARG A 238 13.65 9.73 13.14
CA ARG A 238 13.02 8.56 13.77
C ARG A 238 12.51 7.57 12.71
N PRO A 239 12.85 6.28 12.81
CA PRO A 239 12.35 5.28 11.88
C PRO A 239 10.86 5.05 12.09
N VAL A 240 10.07 5.11 11.01
CA VAL A 240 8.60 4.98 11.10
C VAL A 240 8.02 3.87 10.23
N PHE A 241 8.72 3.47 9.17
CA PHE A 241 8.18 2.55 8.18
C PHE A 241 9.28 1.73 7.53
N PHE A 242 9.01 0.46 7.26
CA PHE A 242 9.89 -0.43 6.53
C PHE A 242 9.13 -1.21 5.46
N HIS A 243 9.73 -1.35 4.28
CA HIS A 243 9.22 -2.12 3.16
C HIS A 243 10.21 -3.24 2.78
N HIS A 244 9.74 -4.49 2.82
CA HIS A 244 10.55 -5.67 2.50
C HIS A 244 10.92 -5.73 1.01
N GLY A 245 9.97 -5.42 0.14
CA GLY A 245 10.05 -5.49 -1.30
C GLY A 245 9.60 -6.84 -1.87
N ARG A 246 9.03 -6.77 -3.09
CA ARG A 246 8.66 -7.90 -3.95
C ARG A 246 7.59 -8.85 -3.39
N GLY A 247 6.94 -8.54 -2.27
CA GLY A 247 5.73 -9.23 -1.80
C GLY A 247 5.79 -10.75 -1.88
N SER A 248 4.80 -11.33 -2.56
CA SER A 248 4.66 -12.79 -2.69
C SER A 248 5.61 -13.45 -3.68
N VAL A 249 6.28 -12.71 -4.55
CA VAL A 249 7.33 -13.28 -5.43
C VAL A 249 8.70 -13.35 -4.76
N ARG A 250 8.82 -12.88 -3.51
CA ARG A 250 10.03 -13.03 -2.70
C ARG A 250 10.34 -14.52 -2.48
N ALA A 251 11.60 -14.92 -2.24
CA ALA A 251 11.90 -16.32 -1.93
C ALA A 251 11.35 -16.70 -0.54
N ASP A 252 10.88 -17.94 -0.37
CA ASP A 252 10.27 -18.42 0.89
C ASP A 252 11.17 -18.23 2.12
N LYS A 253 12.48 -18.44 1.96
CA LYS A 253 13.46 -18.20 3.03
C LYS A 253 13.41 -16.75 3.54
N LEU A 254 13.35 -15.79 2.61
CA LEU A 254 13.31 -14.36 2.93
C LEU A 254 11.95 -13.95 3.49
N TYR A 255 10.86 -14.57 3.02
CA TYR A 255 9.54 -14.39 3.63
C TYR A 255 9.52 -14.89 5.08
N LYS A 256 10.05 -16.08 5.36
CA LYS A 256 10.11 -16.61 6.73
C LYS A 256 10.99 -15.76 7.65
N GLU A 257 12.13 -15.30 7.12
CA GLU A 257 12.99 -14.34 7.82
C GLU A 257 12.20 -13.06 8.15
N TRP A 258 11.44 -12.51 7.18
CA TRP A 258 10.48 -11.40 7.38
C TRP A 258 9.57 -11.66 8.56
N ILE A 259 8.78 -12.75 8.50
CA ILE A 259 7.85 -13.10 9.57
C ILE A 259 8.54 -13.15 10.92
N GLU A 260 9.70 -13.81 11.02
CA GLU A 260 10.43 -13.96 12.27
C GLU A 260 10.88 -12.60 12.86
N ILE A 261 11.60 -11.80 12.08
CA ILE A 261 12.20 -10.55 12.58
C ILE A 261 11.11 -9.53 12.92
N THR A 262 10.08 -9.36 12.07
CA THR A 262 9.02 -8.38 12.35
C THR A 262 8.13 -8.83 13.49
N SER A 263 7.83 -10.12 13.62
CA SER A 263 7.05 -10.63 14.76
C SER A 263 7.80 -10.41 16.07
N ASN A 264 9.10 -10.71 16.10
CA ASN A 264 9.95 -10.45 17.26
C ASN A 264 10.00 -8.96 17.61
N TYR A 265 10.14 -8.09 16.61
CA TYR A 265 10.13 -6.64 16.80
C TYR A 265 8.79 -6.13 17.36
N LEU A 266 7.67 -6.64 16.85
CA LEU A 266 6.34 -6.24 17.30
C LEU A 266 5.95 -6.88 18.64
N GLY A 267 6.62 -7.96 19.05
CA GLY A 267 6.29 -8.75 20.24
C GLY A 267 5.14 -9.73 20.01
N LEU A 268 5.00 -10.22 18.78
CA LEU A 268 3.91 -11.08 18.33
C LEU A 268 4.31 -12.56 18.29
N LYS A 269 3.32 -13.43 18.44
CA LYS A 269 3.42 -14.85 18.04
C LYS A 269 2.54 -15.03 16.80
N ILE A 270 3.17 -15.22 15.64
CA ILE A 270 2.46 -15.46 14.38
C ILE A 270 2.53 -16.95 14.07
N GLU A 271 1.37 -17.58 13.94
CA GLU A 271 1.24 -18.88 13.28
C GLU A 271 1.26 -18.61 11.78
N ASP A 272 2.27 -19.13 11.07
CA ASP A 272 2.42 -18.89 9.63
C ASP A 272 1.28 -19.58 8.87
N ILE A 273 0.29 -18.79 8.44
CA ILE A 273 -0.79 -19.23 7.56
C ILE A 273 -0.34 -18.96 6.12
N THR A 274 0.57 -19.79 5.63
CA THR A 274 0.89 -19.85 4.20
C THR A 274 -0.25 -20.52 3.45
N LEU A 275 -0.89 -19.77 2.55
CA LEU A 275 -1.47 -20.30 1.31
C LEU A 275 -0.57 -19.85 0.17
#